data_AF-A0A453FX42-F1
#
_entry.id   AF-A0A453FX42-F1
#
_cell.length_a   1.000
_cell.length_b   1.000
_cell.length_c   1.000
_cell.angle_alpha   90.00
_cell.angle_beta   90.00
_cell.angle_gamma   90.00
#
_symmetry.space_group_name_H-M   'P 1'
#
loop_
_entity.id
_entity.type
_entity.pdbx_description
1 polymer ?
#
loop_
_entity_poly.entity_id
_entity_poly.type
_entity_poly.pdbx_seq_one_letter_code
_entity_poly.pdbx_strand_id
1 'polypeptide(L)'
;MQVTLVTSMCNLENKIISVERILQYLSLPEEAPLSMSEDGLAHNWPSEGEIQLHNLHVKYAPQLPFVLKGLTVTFPGGMKTGIVGRTGSGKSTLIQALFRIMDPTIGQITVDGVDICTIGLHDLRSRLSIIPQDPTMFDGTVRHNLDPLGEYTDNQIWEVPWITVS
;
A
#
# COMPACT_ATOMS: atom_id res chain seq x y z
N MET A 1 -44.80 4.21 33.93
CA MET A 1 -45.03 4.65 32.53
C MET A 1 -44.14 5.82 32.16
N GLN A 2 -44.15 6.95 32.89
CA GLN A 2 -43.31 8.13 32.59
C GLN A 2 -41.79 7.87 32.68
N VAL A 3 -41.32 7.19 33.74
CA VAL A 3 -39.89 6.87 33.92
C VAL A 3 -39.35 6.02 32.76
N THR A 4 -40.09 5.01 32.32
CA THR A 4 -39.72 4.12 31.21
C THR A 4 -39.58 4.87 29.88
N LEU A 5 -40.43 5.87 29.63
CA LEU A 5 -40.34 6.71 28.42
C LEU A 5 -39.07 7.57 28.44
N VAL A 6 -38.79 8.23 29.56
CA VAL A 6 -37.59 9.07 29.74
C VAL A 6 -36.32 8.23 29.59
N THR A 7 -36.25 7.06 30.24
CA THR A 7 -35.12 6.15 30.09
C THR A 7 -34.96 5.65 28.65
N SER A 8 -36.07 5.39 27.94
CA SER A 8 -36.02 4.96 26.54
C SER A 8 -35.49 6.06 25.61
N MET A 9 -35.87 7.33 25.86
CA MET A 9 -35.35 8.48 25.11
C MET A 9 -33.86 8.70 25.35
N CYS A 10 -33.40 8.71 26.61
CA CYS A 10 -31.97 8.80 26.91
C CYS A 10 -31.16 7.64 26.29
N ASN A 11 -31.73 6.43 26.27
CA ASN A 11 -31.09 5.29 25.62
C ASN A 11 -31.01 5.44 24.10
N LEU A 12 -32.02 6.06 23.47
CA LEU A 12 -32.00 6.34 22.04
C LEU A 12 -30.95 7.41 21.69
N GLU A 13 -30.88 8.49 22.48
CA GLU A 13 -29.86 9.53 22.33
C GLU A 13 -28.45 8.94 22.47
N ASN A 14 -28.20 8.09 23.47
CA ASN A 14 -26.90 7.43 23.59
C ASN A 14 -26.58 6.51 22.40
N LYS A 15 -27.58 5.84 21.82
CA LYS A 15 -27.41 4.99 20.64
C LYS A 15 -27.15 5.79 19.36
N ILE A 16 -27.70 7.00 19.22
CA ILE A 16 -27.50 7.82 18.02
C ILE A 16 -26.05 8.26 17.85
N ILE A 17 -25.29 8.41 18.94
CA ILE A 17 -23.85 8.69 18.92
C ILE A 17 -23.07 7.60 18.16
N SER A 18 -23.54 6.35 18.21
CA SER A 18 -22.91 5.27 17.43
C SER A 18 -23.13 5.43 15.93
N VAL A 19 -24.32 5.90 15.53
CA VAL A 19 -24.64 6.21 14.13
C VAL A 19 -23.82 7.39 13.65
N GLU A 20 -23.69 8.44 14.45
CA GLU A 20 -22.85 9.60 14.14
C GLU A 20 -21.39 9.19 13.87
N ARG A 21 -20.81 8.32 14.70
CA ARG A 21 -19.45 7.80 14.50
C ARG A 21 -19.30 7.04 13.17
N ILE A 22 -20.28 6.21 12.82
CA ILE A 22 -20.26 5.50 11.53
C ILE A 22 -20.29 6.50 10.37
N LEU A 23 -21.16 7.52 10.45
CA LEU A 23 -21.25 8.57 9.43
C LEU A 23 -19.95 9.37 9.30
N GLN A 24 -19.24 9.62 10.40
CA GLN A 24 -17.92 10.26 10.37
C GLN A 24 -16.91 9.44 9.56
N TYR A 25 -16.89 8.11 9.72
CA TYR A 25 -15.99 7.25 8.93
C TYR A 25 -16.33 7.26 7.43
N LEU A 26 -17.62 7.35 7.07
CA LEU A 26 -18.05 7.44 5.67
C LEU A 26 -17.66 8.77 5.00
N SER A 27 -17.33 9.80 5.78
CA SER A 27 -16.88 11.11 5.28
C SER A 27 -15.36 11.27 5.21
N LEU A 28 -14.59 10.24 5.57
CA LEU A 28 -13.14 10.31 5.49
C LEU A 28 -12.66 10.36 4.02
N PRO A 29 -11.54 11.05 3.73
CA PRO A 29 -10.93 11.00 2.42
C PRO A 29 -10.59 9.55 2.05
N GLU A 30 -11.06 9.12 0.89
CA GLU A 30 -10.75 7.81 0.34
C GLU A 30 -9.34 7.78 -0.26
N GLU A 31 -8.75 6.59 -0.32
CA GLU A 31 -7.50 6.35 -1.05
C GLU A 31 -7.73 6.48 -2.57
N ALA A 32 -6.65 6.56 -3.35
CA ALA A 32 -6.76 6.54 -4.80
C ALA A 32 -7.49 5.27 -5.29
N PRO A 33 -8.15 5.32 -6.46
CA PRO A 33 -8.90 4.19 -6.99
C PRO A 33 -8.07 2.90 -7.08
N LEU A 34 -8.69 1.78 -6.72
CA LEU A 34 -8.06 0.45 -6.79
C LEU A 34 -7.74 0.05 -8.24
N SER A 35 -8.64 0.36 -9.16
CA SER A 35 -8.48 0.14 -10.61
C SER A 35 -8.77 1.45 -11.34
N MET A 36 -7.89 1.83 -12.26
CA MET A 36 -8.17 2.89 -13.23
C MET A 36 -8.58 2.23 -14.58
N SER A 37 -9.33 2.93 -15.43
CA SER A 37 -9.87 2.43 -16.71
C SER A 37 -8.93 1.47 -17.46
N GLU A 38 -9.47 0.35 -17.96
CA GLU A 38 -8.77 -0.83 -18.51
C GLU A 38 -7.76 -0.58 -19.65
N ASP A 39 -7.69 0.62 -20.22
CA ASP A 39 -6.97 0.89 -21.47
C ASP A 39 -5.46 1.20 -21.35
N GLY A 40 -4.90 1.29 -20.14
CA GLY A 40 -3.58 1.92 -19.95
C GLY A 40 -2.35 0.99 -19.91
N LEU A 41 -2.48 -0.22 -19.38
CA LEU A 41 -1.32 -1.04 -19.01
C LEU A 41 -1.25 -2.33 -19.83
N ALA A 42 -0.09 -2.57 -20.43
CA ALA A 42 0.17 -3.82 -21.10
C ALA A 42 0.13 -4.99 -20.10
N HIS A 43 -0.44 -6.13 -20.49
CA HIS A 43 -0.56 -7.31 -19.61
C HIS A 43 0.78 -7.83 -19.07
N ASN A 44 1.86 -7.59 -19.79
CA ASN A 44 3.22 -7.99 -19.42
C ASN A 44 3.98 -6.92 -18.64
N TRP A 45 3.35 -5.79 -18.30
CA TRP A 45 3.98 -4.77 -17.47
C TRP A 45 4.06 -5.24 -16.00
N PRO A 46 5.16 -4.95 -15.29
CA PRO A 46 6.41 -4.39 -15.80
C PRO A 46 7.23 -5.47 -16.56
N SER A 47 7.85 -5.07 -17.67
CA SER A 47 8.62 -5.98 -18.54
C SER A 47 10.09 -6.06 -18.15
N GLU A 48 10.73 -4.92 -17.89
CA GLU A 48 12.15 -4.84 -17.51
C GLU A 48 12.30 -4.58 -16.00
N GLY A 49 11.33 -3.86 -15.41
CA GLY A 49 11.35 -3.50 -14.00
C GLY A 49 12.32 -2.36 -13.68
N GLU A 50 12.59 -1.48 -14.64
CA GLU A 50 13.36 -0.26 -14.40
C GLU A 50 12.52 0.74 -13.60
N ILE A 51 13.06 1.26 -12.49
CA ILE A 51 12.39 2.24 -11.65
C ILE A 51 13.16 3.57 -11.72
N GLN A 52 12.50 4.65 -12.11
CA GLN A 52 13.10 5.98 -12.12
C GLN A 52 12.38 6.90 -11.14
N LEU A 53 13.15 7.54 -10.26
CA LEU A 53 12.68 8.60 -9.37
C LEU A 53 13.18 9.92 -9.95
N HIS A 54 12.27 10.87 -10.16
CA HIS A 54 12.61 12.19 -10.67
C HIS A 54 12.16 13.28 -9.69
N ASN A 55 13.13 13.99 -9.11
CA ASN A 55 12.91 15.09 -8.17
C ASN A 55 11.90 14.75 -7.04
N LEU A 56 11.99 13.53 -6.52
CA LEU A 56 10.99 12.96 -5.61
C LEU A 56 11.00 13.63 -4.24
N HIS A 57 9.83 14.13 -3.83
CA HIS A 57 9.59 14.64 -2.48
C HIS A 57 8.39 13.96 -1.84
N VAL A 58 8.57 13.54 -0.58
CA VAL A 58 7.55 12.79 0.17
C VAL A 58 7.45 13.33 1.59
N LYS A 59 6.24 13.53 2.10
CA LYS A 59 5.94 13.93 3.48
C LYS A 59 4.74 13.14 4.01
N TYR A 60 4.72 12.88 5.31
CA TYR A 60 3.63 12.13 5.96
C TYR A 60 2.32 12.89 6.07
N ALA A 61 2.38 14.23 6.13
CA ALA A 61 1.19 15.06 6.19
C ALA A 61 1.47 16.43 5.56
N PRO A 62 0.45 17.15 5.06
CA PRO A 62 0.60 18.47 4.44
C PRO A 62 1.43 19.47 5.25
N GLN A 63 1.23 19.47 6.58
CA GLN A 63 1.84 20.36 7.56
C GLN A 63 3.22 19.90 8.05
N LEU A 64 3.63 18.66 7.77
CA LEU A 64 4.91 18.11 8.23
C LEU A 64 6.03 18.40 7.21
N PRO A 65 7.29 18.45 7.68
CA PRO A 65 8.42 18.61 6.77
C PRO A 65 8.58 17.41 5.83
N PHE A 66 9.19 17.65 4.68
CA PHE A 66 9.59 16.59 3.77
C PHE A 66 10.60 15.63 4.40
N VAL A 67 10.37 14.34 4.22
CA VAL A 67 11.26 13.25 4.62
C VAL A 67 12.23 12.95 3.49
N LEU A 68 11.71 12.74 2.27
CA LEU A 68 12.51 12.66 1.05
C LEU A 68 12.49 14.02 0.34
N LYS A 69 13.65 14.50 -0.09
CA LYS A 69 13.83 15.85 -0.65
C LYS A 69 14.65 15.78 -1.94
N GLY A 70 14.01 15.95 -3.09
CA GLY A 70 14.65 16.04 -4.40
C GLY A 70 15.40 14.78 -4.83
N LEU A 71 14.94 13.60 -4.42
CA LEU A 71 15.61 12.35 -4.76
C LEU A 71 15.46 12.04 -6.25
N THR A 72 16.58 11.98 -6.96
CA THR A 72 16.65 11.59 -8.38
C THR A 72 17.61 10.41 -8.51
N VAL A 73 17.09 9.26 -8.91
CA VAL A 73 17.86 8.01 -9.03
C VAL A 73 17.15 7.06 -9.98
N THR A 74 17.93 6.21 -10.65
CA THR A 74 17.42 5.17 -11.54
C THR A 74 17.91 3.82 -11.03
N PHE A 75 16.97 2.90 -10.84
CA PHE A 75 17.23 1.50 -10.53
C PHE A 75 17.01 0.70 -11.83
N PRO A 76 18.08 0.21 -12.47
CA PRO A 76 17.94 -0.51 -13.73
C PRO A 76 17.23 -1.86 -13.52
N GLY A 77 16.45 -2.24 -14.53
CA GLY A 77 15.76 -3.53 -14.57
C GLY A 77 16.71 -4.72 -14.42
N GLY A 78 16.23 -5.79 -13.77
CA GLY A 78 17.02 -7.02 -13.55
C GLY A 78 18.21 -6.89 -12.60
N MET A 79 18.45 -5.72 -11.99
CA MET A 79 19.58 -5.48 -11.10
C MET A 79 19.21 -5.57 -9.62
N LYS A 80 20.08 -6.22 -8.83
CA LYS A 80 19.98 -6.21 -7.37
C LYS A 80 20.58 -4.93 -6.81
N THR A 81 19.74 -4.04 -6.26
CA THR A 81 20.20 -2.78 -5.64
C THR A 81 20.04 -2.80 -4.12
N GLY A 82 21.10 -2.45 -3.40
CA GLY A 82 21.08 -2.29 -1.94
C GLY A 82 20.95 -0.82 -1.55
N ILE A 83 20.03 -0.50 -0.64
CA ILE A 83 19.85 0.86 -0.10
C ILE A 83 20.32 0.89 1.35
N VAL A 84 21.39 1.62 1.63
CA VAL A 84 21.99 1.74 2.96
C VAL A 84 21.85 3.15 3.53
N GLY A 85 21.78 3.26 4.85
CA GLY A 85 21.69 4.56 5.54
C GLY A 85 21.34 4.41 7.01
N ARG A 86 21.63 5.44 7.81
CA ARG A 86 21.31 5.46 9.25
C ARG A 86 19.81 5.28 9.51
N THR A 87 19.44 4.84 10.71
CA THR A 87 18.03 4.84 11.14
C THR A 87 17.43 6.23 10.99
N GLY A 88 16.20 6.31 10.48
CA GLY A 88 15.52 7.58 10.19
C GLY A 88 15.90 8.27 8.88
N SER A 89 16.75 7.66 8.04
CA SER A 89 17.17 8.26 6.75
C SER A 89 16.11 8.23 5.64
N GLY A 90 14.89 7.75 5.90
CA GLY A 90 13.81 7.69 4.90
C GLY A 90 13.76 6.43 4.03
N LYS A 91 14.52 5.37 4.34
CA LYS A 91 14.50 4.10 3.57
C LYS A 91 13.10 3.47 3.51
N SER A 92 12.46 3.32 4.68
CA SER A 92 11.09 2.80 4.75
C SER A 92 10.10 3.72 4.05
N THR A 93 10.31 5.04 4.10
CA THR A 93 9.50 6.03 3.39
C THR A 93 9.62 5.90 1.88
N LEU A 94 10.81 5.59 1.36
CA LEU A 94 11.00 5.30 -0.06
C LEU A 94 10.22 4.06 -0.48
N ILE A 95 10.27 2.99 0.31
CA ILE A 95 9.49 1.77 0.06
C ILE A 95 7.99 2.10 0.08
N GLN A 96 7.51 2.86 1.07
CA GLN A 96 6.10 3.30 1.14
C GLN A 96 5.67 4.12 -0.08
N ALA A 97 6.56 4.95 -0.62
CA ALA A 97 6.29 5.73 -1.84
C ALA A 97 6.20 4.84 -3.08
N LEU A 98 7.07 3.83 -3.21
CA LEU A 98 7.02 2.86 -4.32
C LEU A 98 5.72 2.06 -4.34
N PHE A 99 5.20 1.67 -3.17
CA PHE A 99 3.92 0.97 -3.04
C PHE A 99 2.69 1.89 -3.04
N ARG A 100 2.91 3.20 -3.24
CA ARG A 100 1.89 4.26 -3.12
C ARG A 100 1.05 4.14 -1.84
N ILE A 101 1.69 3.76 -0.73
CA ILE A 101 1.09 3.92 0.61
C ILE A 101 1.08 5.41 0.96
N MET A 102 2.08 6.14 0.45
CA MET A 102 2.09 7.60 0.43
C MET A 102 2.42 8.08 -0.97
N ASP A 103 1.55 8.89 -1.54
CA ASP A 103 1.81 9.48 -2.85
C ASP A 103 2.92 10.55 -2.78
N PRO A 104 3.75 10.66 -3.82
CA PRO A 104 4.72 11.73 -3.93
C PRO A 104 4.03 13.09 -3.96
N THR A 105 4.55 14.04 -3.19
CA THR A 105 4.03 15.43 -3.18
C THR A 105 4.58 16.24 -4.34
N ILE A 106 5.84 15.98 -4.71
CA ILE A 106 6.55 16.65 -5.81
C ILE A 106 7.40 15.60 -6.53
N GLY A 107 7.52 15.74 -7.85
CA GLY A 107 8.22 14.78 -8.69
C GLY A 107 7.33 13.59 -9.00
N GLN A 108 7.94 12.54 -9.55
CA GLN A 108 7.23 11.34 -9.98
C GLN A 108 8.11 10.11 -9.82
N ILE A 109 7.44 8.96 -9.80
CA ILE A 109 8.06 7.64 -9.83
C ILE A 109 7.54 6.95 -11.08
N THR A 110 8.43 6.52 -11.96
CA THR A 110 8.06 5.74 -13.14
C THR A 110 8.61 4.33 -13.04
N VAL A 111 7.84 3.36 -13.54
CA VAL A 111 8.28 1.98 -13.72
C VAL A 111 8.10 1.61 -15.19
N ASP A 112 9.21 1.24 -15.84
CA ASP A 112 9.30 1.04 -17.30
C ASP A 112 8.72 2.22 -18.10
N GLY A 113 8.99 3.44 -17.63
CA GLY A 113 8.54 4.69 -18.26
C GLY A 113 7.08 5.08 -17.97
N VAL A 114 6.31 4.24 -17.27
CA VAL A 114 4.91 4.54 -16.87
C VAL A 114 4.89 5.15 -15.48
N ASP A 115 4.24 6.29 -15.29
CA ASP A 115 4.05 6.91 -13.98
C ASP A 115 3.13 6.06 -13.10
N ILE A 116 3.60 5.65 -11.93
CA ILE A 116 2.81 4.80 -11.03
C ILE A 116 1.56 5.52 -10.48
N CYS A 117 1.54 6.86 -10.49
CA CYS A 117 0.40 7.65 -10.03
C CYS A 117 -0.81 7.55 -10.98
N THR A 118 -0.59 7.16 -12.24
CA THR A 118 -1.67 6.96 -13.24
C THR A 118 -2.21 5.53 -13.27
N ILE A 119 -1.64 4.64 -12.45
CA ILE A 119 -2.01 3.23 -12.36
C ILE A 119 -2.97 3.02 -11.18
N GLY A 120 -3.92 2.08 -11.30
CA GLY A 120 -4.75 1.64 -10.18
C GLY A 120 -3.91 0.99 -9.07
N LEU A 121 -4.23 1.25 -7.81
CA LEU A 121 -3.42 0.75 -6.69
C LEU A 121 -3.34 -0.79 -6.64
N HIS A 122 -4.42 -1.48 -7.01
CA HIS A 122 -4.44 -2.94 -7.07
C HIS A 122 -3.51 -3.47 -8.17
N ASP A 123 -3.55 -2.86 -9.35
CA ASP A 123 -2.72 -3.26 -10.49
C ASP A 123 -1.23 -3.02 -10.22
N LEU A 124 -0.89 -1.92 -9.56
CA LEU A 124 0.48 -1.64 -9.13
C LEU A 124 0.95 -2.64 -8.05
N ARG A 125 0.16 -2.81 -6.99
CA ARG A 125 0.56 -3.60 -5.80
C ARG A 125 0.58 -5.10 -6.08
N SER A 126 -0.23 -5.60 -7.02
CA SER A 126 -0.20 -7.01 -7.44
C SER A 126 1.07 -7.38 -8.23
N ARG A 127 1.78 -6.40 -8.81
CA ARG A 127 3.02 -6.59 -9.58
C ARG A 127 4.30 -6.36 -8.77
N LEU A 128 4.17 -5.89 -7.52
CA LEU A 128 5.28 -5.61 -6.62
C LEU A 128 5.21 -6.51 -5.39
N SER A 129 6.37 -6.98 -4.91
CA SER A 129 6.45 -7.80 -3.70
C SER A 129 7.31 -7.12 -2.65
N ILE A 130 6.86 -7.18 -1.40
CA ILE A 130 7.55 -6.64 -0.23
C ILE A 130 7.56 -7.68 0.88
N ILE A 131 8.70 -7.80 1.57
CA ILE A 131 8.80 -8.54 2.81
C ILE A 131 8.74 -7.50 3.94
N PRO A 132 7.71 -7.53 4.81
CA PRO A 132 7.60 -6.57 5.91
C PRO A 132 8.74 -6.77 6.91
N GLN A 133 9.11 -5.70 7.62
CA GLN A 133 10.14 -5.77 8.67
C GLN A 133 9.70 -6.67 9.84
N ASP A 134 8.41 -6.61 10.19
CA ASP A 134 7.80 -7.45 11.21
C ASP A 134 6.89 -8.50 10.55
N PRO A 135 7.20 -9.80 10.64
CA PRO A 135 6.38 -10.84 10.04
C PRO A 135 5.08 -10.98 10.83
N THR A 136 3.96 -10.56 10.23
CA THR A 136 2.62 -10.74 10.80
C THR A 136 1.98 -11.97 10.16
N MET A 137 1.48 -12.89 10.99
CA MET A 137 0.68 -14.03 10.54
C MET A 137 -0.75 -13.86 11.06
N PHE A 138 -1.73 -14.20 10.21
CA PHE A 138 -3.13 -14.22 10.57
C PHE A 138 -3.50 -15.56 11.21
N ASP A 139 -4.48 -15.54 12.11
CA ASP A 139 -5.02 -16.77 12.70
C ASP A 139 -5.63 -17.65 11.60
N GLY A 140 -5.23 -18.92 11.57
CA GLY A 140 -5.56 -19.84 10.48
C GLY A 140 -4.45 -20.83 10.17
N THR A 141 -4.57 -21.51 9.02
CA THR A 141 -3.58 -22.48 8.58
C THR A 141 -2.39 -21.81 7.91
N VAL A 142 -1.25 -22.51 7.87
CA VAL A 142 -0.08 -22.07 7.08
C VAL A 142 -0.46 -21.90 5.62
N ARG A 143 -1.27 -22.83 5.07
CA ARG A 143 -1.77 -22.77 3.69
C ARG A 143 -2.57 -21.48 3.42
N HIS A 144 -3.41 -21.06 4.36
CA HIS A 144 -4.19 -19.84 4.24
C HIS A 144 -3.34 -18.57 4.31
N ASN A 145 -2.30 -18.56 5.17
CA ASN A 145 -1.36 -17.45 5.22
C ASN A 145 -0.48 -17.35 3.97
N LEU A 146 -0.18 -18.47 3.31
CA LEU A 146 0.63 -18.52 2.09
C LEU A 146 -0.13 -18.12 0.83
N ASP A 147 -1.36 -18.60 0.67
CA ASP A 147 -2.22 -18.21 -0.45
C ASP A 147 -3.67 -18.07 0.07
N PRO A 148 -4.04 -16.85 0.51
CA PRO A 148 -5.35 -16.57 1.11
C PRO A 148 -6.50 -16.58 0.10
N LEU A 149 -6.20 -16.44 -1.20
CA LEU A 149 -7.18 -16.45 -2.28
C LEU A 149 -7.45 -17.85 -2.83
N GLY A 150 -6.60 -18.83 -2.51
CA GLY A 150 -6.74 -20.21 -2.99
C GLY A 150 -6.43 -20.35 -4.48
N GLU A 151 -5.58 -19.49 -5.02
CA GLU A 151 -5.26 -19.44 -6.46
C GLU A 151 -4.34 -20.58 -6.91
N TYR A 152 -3.59 -21.18 -5.99
CA TYR A 152 -2.55 -22.16 -6.30
C TYR A 152 -2.88 -23.55 -5.77
N THR A 153 -2.44 -24.59 -6.48
CA THR A 153 -2.53 -25.97 -5.98
C THR A 153 -1.41 -26.26 -4.98
N ASP A 154 -1.61 -27.25 -4.12
CA ASP A 154 -0.58 -27.63 -3.14
C ASP A 154 0.75 -27.99 -3.80
N ASN A 155 0.72 -28.67 -4.94
CA ASN A 155 1.93 -29.01 -5.70
C ASN A 155 2.71 -27.76 -6.12
N GLN A 156 2.03 -26.72 -6.62
CA GLN A 156 2.68 -25.46 -7.01
C GLN A 156 3.32 -24.75 -5.82
N ILE A 157 2.71 -24.83 -4.64
CA ILE A 157 3.25 -24.25 -3.42
C ILE A 157 4.50 -25.02 -2.95
N TRP A 158 4.49 -26.34 -3.05
CA TRP A 158 5.64 -27.18 -2.71
C TRP A 158 6.83 -27.02 -3.66
N GLU A 159 6.58 -26.68 -4.92
CA GLU A 159 7.62 -26.45 -5.94
C GLU A 159 8.31 -25.08 -5.82
N VAL A 160 7.79 -24.15 -5.00
CA VAL A 160 8.44 -22.86 -4.78
C VAL A 160 9.83 -23.09 -4.19
N PRO A 161 10.92 -22.68 -4.86
CA PRO A 161 12.24 -22.81 -4.31
C PRO A 161 12.31 -21.98 -3.04
N TRP A 162 12.55 -22.64 -1.89
CA TRP A 162 12.84 -21.95 -0.65
C TRP A 162 13.92 -20.92 -0.93
N ILE A 163 13.56 -19.64 -0.83
CA ILE A 163 14.43 -18.50 -1.14
C ILE A 163 15.78 -18.76 -0.47
N THR A 164 16.78 -19.11 -1.28
CA THR A 164 18.15 -19.25 -0.81
C THR A 164 18.64 -17.84 -0.55
N VAL A 165 18.42 -17.35 0.66
CA VAL A 165 19.13 -16.18 1.18
C VAL A 165 20.58 -16.63 1.32
N SER A 166 21.35 -16.44 0.25
CA SER A 166 22.81 -16.60 0.21
C SER A 166 23.46 -15.27 0.54
#